data_AF-A0A947HLF6-F1
#
_entry.id   AF-A0A947HLF6-F1
#
_cell.length_a   1.000
_cell.length_b   1.000
_cell.length_c   1.000
_cell.angle_alpha   90.00
_cell.angle_beta   90.00
_cell.angle_gamma   90.00
#
_symmetry.space_group_name_H-M   'P 1'
#
loop_
_entity.id
_entity.type
_entity.pdbx_description
1 polymer ?
#
loop_
_entity_poly.entity_id
_entity_poly.type
_entity_poly.pdbx_seq_one_letter_code
_entity_poly.pdbx_strand_id
1 'polypeptide(L)'
;MKSLTLAAFSAALATTAFAATASAAADLAVSTSAPAGVHYYDTATYRVSVKNVGNQTSTGGSLQIDLPRTATSPQVYTLGQVTSLPAGCSLSASRITCSIASTKKGVTRNYDFGFKAPYSASPIAFSARIVPAWTGDAAGNNLTSHTLALSGHTTAVTEGAAYENRHCTGTGLSAFFECTLFPSSISSHETTFAAGGVMTFTPDVDPAYTGAWQQNSTDSLSFQIFESGVVIAEFEGQGIGGGCFEGLTHFWDAPGVLSPYVSPYEVCPL
;
A
#
# COMPACT_ATOMS: atom_id res chain seq x y z
N MET A 1 60.88 -25.31 57.91
CA MET A 1 59.68 -24.78 57.21
C MET A 1 59.33 -25.77 56.10
N LYS A 2 58.18 -26.43 56.20
CA LYS A 2 57.69 -27.45 55.27
C LYS A 2 57.13 -26.75 54.02
N SER A 3 57.58 -27.12 52.83
CA SER A 3 56.96 -26.70 51.57
C SER A 3 56.10 -27.84 51.03
N LEU A 4 54.81 -27.58 50.88
CA LEU A 4 53.78 -28.51 50.39
C LEU A 4 53.61 -28.27 48.89
N THR A 5 53.84 -29.30 48.07
CA THR A 5 53.61 -29.23 46.61
C THR A 5 52.18 -29.72 46.32
N LEU A 6 51.32 -28.82 45.84
CA LEU A 6 49.95 -29.12 45.40
C LEU A 6 49.98 -29.76 44.00
N ALA A 7 49.39 -30.95 43.84
CA ALA A 7 49.13 -31.55 42.54
C ALA A 7 47.74 -31.09 42.04
N ALA A 8 47.71 -30.42 40.88
CA ALA A 8 46.48 -30.00 40.23
C ALA A 8 45.89 -31.14 39.39
N PHE A 9 44.72 -31.65 39.79
CA PHE A 9 43.92 -32.58 38.99
C PHE A 9 43.11 -31.78 37.95
N SER A 10 43.42 -31.96 36.66
CA SER A 10 42.62 -31.41 35.57
C SER A 10 41.49 -32.39 35.23
N ALA A 11 40.25 -32.05 35.59
CA ALA A 11 39.06 -32.77 35.16
C ALA A 11 38.68 -32.31 33.74
N ALA A 12 38.88 -33.17 32.74
CA ALA A 12 38.43 -32.92 31.38
C ALA A 12 36.90 -33.09 31.31
N LEU A 13 36.18 -31.98 31.16
CA LEU A 13 34.74 -31.96 30.94
C LEU A 13 34.46 -32.34 29.48
N ALA A 14 34.03 -33.57 29.22
CA ALA A 14 33.62 -34.01 27.90
C ALA A 14 32.26 -33.38 27.55
N THR A 15 32.27 -32.33 26.74
CA THR A 15 31.06 -31.75 26.14
C THR A 15 30.53 -32.68 25.06
N THR A 16 29.57 -33.54 25.40
CA THR A 16 28.82 -34.31 24.40
C THR A 16 27.91 -33.36 23.63
N ALA A 17 28.36 -32.95 22.43
CA ALA A 17 27.52 -32.25 21.47
C ALA A 17 26.43 -33.20 20.97
N PHE A 18 25.22 -33.07 21.50
CA PHE A 18 24.05 -33.70 20.92
C PHE A 18 23.79 -33.03 19.57
N ALA A 19 24.12 -33.72 18.48
CA ALA A 19 23.64 -33.35 17.16
C ALA A 19 22.11 -33.49 17.18
N ALA A 20 21.38 -32.38 17.32
CA ALA A 20 19.95 -32.38 17.11
C ALA A 20 19.69 -32.94 15.70
N THR A 21 19.01 -34.08 15.62
CA THR A 21 18.57 -34.63 14.34
C THR A 21 17.60 -33.62 13.72
N ALA A 22 18.05 -32.90 12.69
CA ALA A 22 17.17 -32.05 11.91
C ALA A 22 16.03 -32.93 11.37
N SER A 23 14.81 -32.69 11.85
CA SER A 23 13.63 -33.45 11.44
C SER A 23 13.51 -33.42 9.91
N ALA A 24 13.24 -34.58 9.31
CA ALA A 24 12.97 -34.68 7.90
C ALA A 24 11.59 -34.09 7.60
N ALA A 25 11.53 -32.84 7.16
CA ALA A 25 10.29 -32.11 6.91
C ALA A 25 10.37 -31.25 5.65
N ALA A 26 9.22 -31.09 4.99
CA ALA A 26 9.05 -30.04 4.00
C ALA A 26 8.82 -28.71 4.72
N ASP A 27 9.33 -27.62 4.14
CA ASP A 27 9.20 -26.27 4.70
C ASP A 27 9.04 -25.30 3.52
N LEU A 28 7.84 -24.73 3.39
CA LEU A 28 7.51 -23.81 2.30
C LEU A 28 7.61 -22.37 2.79
N ALA A 29 8.64 -21.67 2.32
CA ALA A 29 8.86 -20.25 2.57
C ALA A 29 8.22 -19.38 1.49
N VAL A 30 7.61 -18.26 1.89
CA VAL A 30 7.02 -17.26 0.98
C VAL A 30 7.90 -16.02 0.94
N SER A 31 8.07 -15.46 -0.26
CA SER A 31 8.76 -14.18 -0.48
C SER A 31 8.07 -13.39 -1.59
N THR A 32 8.31 -12.08 -1.64
CA THR A 32 7.76 -11.18 -2.65
C THR A 32 8.87 -10.47 -3.41
N SER A 33 8.57 -10.12 -4.66
CA SER A 33 9.37 -9.16 -5.43
C SER A 33 8.43 -8.27 -6.23
N ALA A 34 8.75 -6.97 -6.28
CA ALA A 34 8.00 -5.96 -6.99
C ALA A 34 8.86 -5.29 -8.07
N PRO A 35 8.24 -4.76 -9.13
CA PRO A 35 8.94 -3.93 -10.10
C PRO A 35 9.32 -2.58 -9.46
N ALA A 36 10.40 -1.98 -9.96
CA ALA A 36 10.83 -0.65 -9.55
C ALA A 36 10.17 0.43 -10.42
N GLY A 37 9.99 1.64 -9.87
CA GLY A 37 9.54 2.82 -10.63
C GLY A 37 8.11 2.71 -11.16
N VAL A 38 7.21 2.14 -10.37
CA VAL A 38 5.79 2.03 -10.73
C VAL A 38 5.09 3.34 -10.35
N HIS A 39 4.37 3.94 -11.29
CA HIS A 39 3.54 5.11 -10.98
C HIS A 39 2.13 4.69 -10.54
N TYR A 40 1.43 5.62 -9.89
CA TYR A 40 0.00 5.44 -9.62
C TYR A 40 -0.76 5.14 -10.92
N TYR A 41 -1.71 4.22 -10.84
CA TYR A 41 -2.57 3.78 -11.94
C TYR A 41 -1.85 3.12 -13.14
N ASP A 42 -0.55 2.87 -13.07
CA ASP A 42 0.13 1.98 -14.01
C ASP A 42 -0.16 0.51 -13.67
N THR A 43 -0.15 -0.34 -14.69
CA THR A 43 -0.21 -1.79 -14.47
C THR A 43 1.20 -2.29 -14.14
N ALA A 44 1.35 -2.91 -12.96
CA ALA A 44 2.58 -3.56 -12.54
C ALA A 44 2.36 -5.06 -12.30
N THR A 45 3.38 -5.88 -12.55
CA THR A 45 3.36 -7.32 -12.24
C THR A 45 4.12 -7.59 -10.95
N TYR A 46 3.41 -8.07 -9.94
CA TYR A 46 3.96 -8.47 -8.66
C TYR A 46 4.14 -9.98 -8.61
N ARG A 47 5.22 -10.44 -7.99
CA ARG A 47 5.54 -11.85 -7.88
C ARG A 47 5.57 -12.29 -6.43
N VAL A 48 4.84 -13.34 -6.14
CA VAL A 48 4.95 -14.11 -4.90
C VAL A 48 5.66 -15.43 -5.22
N SER A 49 6.73 -15.72 -4.50
CA SER A 49 7.53 -16.93 -4.68
C SER A 49 7.36 -17.85 -3.47
N VAL A 50 7.02 -19.10 -3.75
CA VAL A 50 6.94 -20.17 -2.74
C VAL A 50 8.09 -21.14 -2.97
N LYS A 51 9.02 -21.22 -2.02
CA LYS A 51 10.20 -22.09 -2.10
C LYS A 51 10.13 -23.17 -1.04
N ASN A 52 10.38 -24.42 -1.41
CA ASN A 52 10.60 -25.46 -0.42
C ASN A 52 12.06 -25.42 0.09
N VAL A 53 12.27 -24.84 1.26
CA VAL A 53 13.57 -24.75 1.94
C VAL A 53 13.84 -25.94 2.85
N GLY A 54 12.83 -26.79 3.06
CA GLY A 54 12.94 -28.04 3.83
C GLY A 54 13.77 -29.11 3.12
N ASN A 55 13.99 -30.23 3.80
CA ASN A 55 14.77 -31.34 3.27
C ASN A 55 13.93 -32.46 2.64
N GLN A 56 12.59 -32.36 2.69
CA GLN A 56 11.65 -33.28 2.05
C GLN A 56 10.76 -32.60 1.00
N THR A 57 10.07 -33.39 0.17
CA THR A 57 9.10 -32.88 -0.80
C THR A 57 7.80 -32.46 -0.09
N SER A 58 7.30 -31.26 -0.37
CA SER A 58 6.00 -30.80 0.10
C SER A 58 4.87 -31.50 -0.67
N THR A 59 3.77 -31.83 0.00
CA THR A 59 2.57 -32.36 -0.68
C THR A 59 1.70 -31.26 -1.29
N GLY A 60 2.13 -30.00 -1.23
CA GLY A 60 1.39 -28.85 -1.74
C GLY A 60 0.62 -28.10 -0.66
N GLY A 61 -0.38 -27.33 -1.07
CA GLY A 61 -1.18 -26.49 -0.18
C GLY A 61 -1.94 -25.41 -0.96
N SER A 62 -2.35 -24.35 -0.28
CA SER A 62 -2.92 -23.16 -0.90
C SER A 62 -2.12 -21.93 -0.56
N LEU A 63 -1.85 -21.08 -1.55
CA LEU A 63 -1.32 -19.74 -1.36
C LEU A 63 -2.50 -18.77 -1.38
N GLN A 64 -2.63 -17.95 -0.33
CA GLN A 64 -3.60 -16.87 -0.25
C GLN A 64 -2.84 -15.54 -0.27
N ILE A 65 -3.21 -14.64 -1.20
CA ILE A 65 -2.67 -13.29 -1.30
C ILE A 65 -3.81 -12.33 -0.97
N ASP A 66 -3.73 -11.67 0.19
CA ASP A 66 -4.65 -10.64 0.62
C ASP A 66 -4.24 -9.30 0.02
N LEU A 67 -5.12 -8.75 -0.81
CA LEU A 67 -4.96 -7.46 -1.48
C LEU A 67 -5.37 -6.31 -0.55
N PRO A 68 -4.84 -5.09 -0.77
CA PRO A 68 -5.22 -3.91 -0.01
C PRO A 68 -6.72 -3.67 -0.11
N ARG A 69 -7.31 -3.13 0.95
CA ARG A 69 -8.75 -2.96 1.09
C ARG A 69 -9.12 -1.49 1.25
N THR A 70 -10.27 -1.12 0.73
CA THR A 70 -10.84 0.20 0.95
C THR A 70 -11.33 0.36 2.40
N ALA A 71 -11.36 1.58 2.89
CA ALA A 71 -11.96 2.00 4.15
C ALA A 71 -13.44 2.44 3.95
N THR A 72 -14.12 1.85 2.98
CA THR A 72 -15.54 2.12 2.68
C THR A 72 -16.45 1.33 3.62
N SER A 73 -17.61 1.89 3.94
CA SER A 73 -18.64 1.27 4.79
C SER A 73 -20.00 1.36 4.09
N PRO A 74 -20.86 0.32 4.15
CA PRO A 74 -20.69 -0.95 4.89
C PRO A 74 -19.90 -2.02 4.12
N GLN A 75 -19.62 -1.79 2.85
CA GLN A 75 -18.95 -2.74 1.96
C GLN A 75 -17.49 -2.36 1.76
N VAL A 76 -16.62 -3.36 1.76
CA VAL A 76 -15.18 -3.21 1.56
C VAL A 76 -14.77 -3.89 0.25
N TYR A 77 -13.96 -3.20 -0.53
CA TYR A 77 -13.51 -3.63 -1.85
C TYR A 77 -11.98 -3.78 -1.87
N THR A 78 -11.44 -4.21 -3.00
CA THR A 78 -9.99 -4.10 -3.24
C THR A 78 -9.65 -2.65 -3.53
N LEU A 79 -8.65 -2.10 -2.85
CA LEU A 79 -8.13 -0.75 -3.11
C LEU A 79 -7.20 -0.80 -4.32
N GLY A 80 -7.78 -0.69 -5.52
CA GLY A 80 -7.12 -0.86 -6.81
C GLY A 80 -7.71 -1.99 -7.64
N GLN A 81 -7.03 -2.34 -8.72
CA GLN A 81 -7.56 -3.27 -9.72
C GLN A 81 -6.57 -4.41 -10.00
N VAL A 82 -7.05 -5.65 -9.92
CA VAL A 82 -6.32 -6.83 -10.41
C VAL A 82 -6.47 -6.89 -11.93
N THR A 83 -5.35 -6.88 -12.65
CA THR A 83 -5.34 -6.87 -14.13
C THR A 83 -4.99 -8.24 -14.73
N SER A 84 -4.32 -9.10 -13.97
CA SER A 84 -4.09 -10.49 -14.36
C SER A 84 -3.91 -11.40 -13.14
N LEU A 85 -4.27 -12.67 -13.30
CA LEU A 85 -4.13 -13.69 -12.26
C LEU A 85 -3.09 -14.74 -12.68
N PRO A 86 -2.34 -15.32 -11.72
CA PRO A 86 -1.51 -16.47 -12.02
C PRO A 86 -2.37 -17.67 -12.43
N ALA A 87 -1.80 -18.55 -13.26
CA ALA A 87 -2.50 -19.75 -13.72
C ALA A 87 -2.93 -20.64 -12.54
N GLY A 88 -4.18 -21.11 -12.56
CA GLY A 88 -4.73 -21.95 -11.48
C GLY A 88 -5.06 -21.18 -10.19
N CYS A 89 -5.17 -19.85 -10.26
CA CYS A 89 -5.63 -19.00 -9.18
C CYS A 89 -7.01 -18.38 -9.46
N SER A 90 -7.73 -18.03 -8.40
CA SER A 90 -9.00 -17.32 -8.46
C SER A 90 -9.00 -16.11 -7.54
N LEU A 91 -9.67 -15.02 -7.94
CA LEU A 91 -9.93 -13.86 -7.10
C LEU A 91 -11.33 -13.96 -6.49
N SER A 92 -11.44 -13.76 -5.18
CA SER A 92 -12.72 -13.59 -4.49
C SER A 92 -12.61 -12.46 -3.48
N ALA A 93 -13.48 -11.46 -3.59
CA ALA A 93 -13.36 -10.19 -2.88
C ALA A 93 -11.93 -9.61 -3.06
N SER A 94 -11.22 -9.34 -1.97
CA SER A 94 -9.83 -8.85 -1.98
C SER A 94 -8.80 -9.94 -1.69
N ARG A 95 -9.04 -11.19 -2.14
CA ARG A 95 -8.12 -12.31 -1.93
C ARG A 95 -7.91 -13.14 -3.19
N ILE A 96 -6.66 -13.27 -3.63
CA ILE A 96 -6.25 -14.24 -4.65
C ILE A 96 -5.93 -15.55 -3.95
N THR A 97 -6.52 -16.65 -4.41
CA THR A 97 -6.25 -18.00 -3.91
C THR A 97 -5.67 -18.86 -5.02
N CYS A 98 -4.51 -19.44 -4.77
CA CYS A 98 -3.79 -20.30 -5.70
C CYS A 98 -3.58 -21.69 -5.11
N SER A 99 -3.59 -22.71 -5.97
CA SER A 99 -3.12 -24.05 -5.59
C SER A 99 -1.59 -24.10 -5.63
N ILE A 100 -1.01 -24.76 -4.62
CA ILE A 100 0.42 -25.08 -4.59
C ILE A 100 0.53 -26.57 -4.87
N ALA A 101 1.09 -26.93 -6.02
CA ALA A 101 1.38 -28.32 -6.34
C ALA A 101 2.54 -28.86 -5.47
N SER A 102 2.67 -30.18 -5.41
CA SER A 102 3.79 -30.82 -4.71
C SER A 102 5.14 -30.24 -5.17
N THR A 103 5.98 -29.87 -4.21
CA THR A 103 7.19 -29.08 -4.47
C THR A 103 8.40 -29.79 -3.90
N LYS A 104 9.31 -30.23 -4.76
CA LYS A 104 10.56 -30.90 -4.34
C LYS A 104 11.45 -29.93 -3.56
N LYS A 105 12.35 -30.48 -2.73
CA LYS A 105 13.38 -29.71 -2.03
C LYS A 105 14.09 -28.74 -2.98
N GLY A 106 14.23 -27.50 -2.55
CA GLY A 106 14.95 -26.44 -3.27
C GLY A 106 14.20 -25.82 -4.46
N VAL A 107 13.04 -26.37 -4.83
CA VAL A 107 12.23 -25.84 -5.95
C VAL A 107 11.45 -24.62 -5.49
N THR A 108 11.44 -23.60 -6.36
CA THR A 108 10.63 -22.39 -6.23
C THR A 108 9.49 -22.41 -7.24
N ARG A 109 8.29 -22.00 -6.82
CA ARG A 109 7.13 -21.73 -7.66
C ARG A 109 6.79 -20.25 -7.59
N ASN A 110 6.56 -19.64 -8.74
CA ASN A 110 6.24 -18.22 -8.84
C ASN A 110 4.77 -18.02 -9.20
N TYR A 111 4.16 -17.04 -8.56
CA TYR A 111 2.78 -16.62 -8.75
C TYR A 111 2.79 -15.14 -9.09
N ASP A 112 2.64 -14.85 -10.38
CA ASP A 112 2.69 -13.49 -10.91
C ASP A 112 1.26 -12.97 -11.10
N PHE A 113 0.95 -11.83 -10.49
CA PHE A 113 -0.35 -11.17 -10.66
C PHE A 113 -0.15 -9.71 -11.07
N GLY A 114 -1.03 -9.23 -11.95
CA GLY A 114 -1.07 -7.85 -12.38
C GLY A 114 -1.92 -7.03 -11.42
N PHE A 115 -1.42 -5.86 -11.01
CA PHE A 115 -2.16 -4.96 -10.14
C PHE A 115 -1.92 -3.50 -10.52
N LYS A 116 -3.00 -2.72 -10.51
CA LYS A 116 -3.03 -1.28 -10.75
C LYS A 116 -3.49 -0.60 -9.46
N ALA A 117 -2.56 0.07 -8.79
CA ALA A 117 -2.80 0.70 -7.50
C ALA A 117 -3.12 2.20 -7.70
N PRO A 118 -4.16 2.74 -7.03
CA PRO A 118 -4.45 4.18 -7.05
C PRO A 118 -3.44 4.96 -6.21
N TYR A 119 -3.54 6.30 -6.23
CA TYR A 119 -2.97 7.08 -5.14
C TYR A 119 -3.71 6.75 -3.83
N SER A 120 -2.98 6.76 -2.72
CA SER A 120 -3.55 6.70 -1.37
C SER A 120 -2.64 7.44 -0.40
N ALA A 121 -3.25 8.21 0.49
CA ALA A 121 -2.55 8.84 1.62
C ALA A 121 -2.09 7.82 2.68
N SER A 122 -2.56 6.56 2.59
CA SER A 122 -2.12 5.45 3.44
C SER A 122 -1.28 4.44 2.64
N PRO A 123 -0.29 3.77 3.28
CA PRO A 123 0.51 2.77 2.59
C PRO A 123 -0.34 1.64 2.00
N ILE A 124 -0.19 1.39 0.71
CA ILE A 124 -0.83 0.26 0.03
C ILE A 124 0.07 -0.96 0.15
N ALA A 125 -0.44 -2.04 0.74
CA ALA A 125 0.31 -3.28 0.91
C ALA A 125 -0.55 -4.50 0.61
N PHE A 126 0.09 -5.58 0.17
CA PHE A 126 -0.52 -6.91 0.11
C PHE A 126 0.26 -7.88 0.99
N SER A 127 -0.41 -8.92 1.46
CA SER A 127 0.25 -10.01 2.20
C SER A 127 -0.01 -11.34 1.52
N ALA A 128 0.93 -12.26 1.66
CA ALA A 128 0.85 -13.59 1.07
C ALA A 128 1.14 -14.65 2.12
N ARG A 129 0.29 -15.68 2.21
CA ARG A 129 0.38 -16.74 3.20
C ARG A 129 0.05 -18.13 2.67
N ILE A 130 0.69 -19.15 3.21
CA ILE A 130 0.37 -20.55 2.90
C ILE A 130 -0.67 -21.09 3.88
N VAL A 131 -1.65 -21.84 3.37
CA VAL A 131 -2.78 -22.41 4.12
C VAL A 131 -2.98 -23.89 3.76
N PRO A 132 -3.25 -24.79 4.74
CA PRO A 132 -3.19 -24.55 6.18
C PRO A 132 -1.76 -24.22 6.64
N ALA A 133 -1.62 -23.66 7.85
CA ALA A 133 -0.28 -23.57 8.46
C ALA A 133 0.21 -25.00 8.71
N TRP A 134 1.36 -25.36 8.14
CA TRP A 134 1.92 -26.70 8.25
C TRP A 134 2.63 -26.85 9.59
N THR A 135 2.46 -27.99 10.26
CA THR A 135 3.17 -28.31 11.52
C THR A 135 4.69 -28.47 11.36
N GLY A 136 5.20 -28.41 10.13
CA GLY A 136 6.62 -28.35 9.78
C GLY A 136 7.18 -26.96 9.53
N ASP A 137 6.37 -25.90 9.62
CA ASP A 137 6.84 -24.51 9.58
C ASP A 137 7.49 -24.13 10.91
N ALA A 138 8.75 -24.52 11.06
CA ALA A 138 9.53 -24.21 12.25
C ALA A 138 10.01 -22.74 12.28
N ALA A 139 9.81 -21.97 11.20
CA ALA A 139 10.48 -20.68 10.99
C ALA A 139 9.54 -19.47 10.86
N GLY A 140 8.21 -19.66 10.82
CA GLY A 140 7.26 -18.57 10.59
C GLY A 140 7.46 -17.89 9.23
N ASN A 141 8.03 -18.63 8.27
CA ASN A 141 8.43 -18.12 6.96
C ASN A 141 7.31 -18.29 5.91
N ASN A 142 6.14 -18.77 6.33
CA ASN A 142 4.99 -19.05 5.48
C ASN A 142 4.12 -17.82 5.20
N LEU A 143 4.52 -16.65 5.71
CA LEU A 143 3.82 -15.37 5.62
C LEU A 143 4.81 -14.27 5.23
N THR A 144 4.38 -13.39 4.35
CA THR A 144 5.12 -12.18 3.99
C THR A 144 4.15 -11.04 3.69
N SER A 145 4.62 -9.81 3.82
CA SER A 145 3.91 -8.59 3.46
C SER A 145 4.80 -7.72 2.59
N HIS A 146 4.20 -6.99 1.67
CA HIS A 146 4.91 -6.08 0.78
C HIS A 146 4.13 -4.78 0.63
N THR A 147 4.77 -3.68 1.01
CA THR A 147 4.26 -2.31 0.78
C THR A 147 4.73 -1.84 -0.59
N LEU A 148 3.80 -1.35 -1.39
CA LEU A 148 4.07 -0.83 -2.73
C LEU A 148 4.87 0.47 -2.66
N ALA A 149 5.94 0.56 -3.45
CA ALA A 149 6.71 1.78 -3.64
C ALA A 149 6.25 2.46 -4.95
N LEU A 150 5.21 3.29 -4.84
CA LEU A 150 4.60 4.01 -5.97
C LEU A 150 5.10 5.46 -6.01
N SER A 151 5.19 6.04 -7.20
CA SER A 151 5.54 7.46 -7.41
C SER A 151 4.48 8.21 -8.21
N GLY A 152 4.46 9.53 -8.05
CA GLY A 152 3.62 10.43 -8.85
C GLY A 152 4.08 10.53 -10.29
N HIS A 153 3.15 10.73 -11.21
CA HIS A 153 3.46 11.15 -12.57
C HIS A 153 3.89 12.62 -12.55
N THR A 154 4.80 12.98 -13.46
CA THR A 154 5.07 14.40 -13.72
C THR A 154 3.81 15.07 -14.26
N THR A 155 3.26 15.98 -13.47
CA THR A 155 2.02 16.72 -13.76
C THR A 155 2.24 18.17 -13.36
N ALA A 156 2.10 19.10 -14.30
CA ALA A 156 2.22 20.53 -14.04
C ALA A 156 0.83 21.18 -13.99
N VAL A 157 0.63 22.08 -13.02
CA VAL A 157 -0.50 23.00 -13.03
C VAL A 157 -0.30 24.02 -14.16
N THR A 158 -1.35 24.23 -14.95
CA THR A 158 -1.38 25.32 -15.94
C THR A 158 -1.98 26.55 -15.29
N GLU A 159 -1.15 27.56 -15.03
CA GLU A 159 -1.61 28.79 -14.37
C GLU A 159 -2.74 29.47 -15.18
N GLY A 160 -3.79 29.87 -14.48
CA GLY A 160 -4.98 30.50 -15.06
C GLY A 160 -5.96 29.54 -15.75
N ALA A 161 -5.64 28.25 -15.84
CA ALA A 161 -6.59 27.25 -16.30
C ALA A 161 -7.57 26.86 -15.18
N ALA A 162 -8.78 26.49 -15.58
CA ALA A 162 -9.79 25.96 -14.69
C ALA A 162 -9.59 24.44 -14.50
N TYR A 163 -9.87 23.97 -13.29
CA TYR A 163 -9.74 22.59 -12.85
C TYR A 163 -11.03 22.16 -12.16
N GLU A 164 -11.48 20.93 -12.44
CA GLU A 164 -12.55 20.29 -11.69
C GLU A 164 -11.96 19.57 -10.48
N ASN A 165 -12.50 19.84 -9.30
CA ASN A 165 -12.18 19.18 -8.05
C ASN A 165 -13.33 18.24 -7.72
N ARG A 166 -13.13 16.94 -7.92
CA ARG A 166 -14.12 15.90 -7.63
C ARG A 166 -13.75 15.23 -6.31
N HIS A 167 -14.71 15.03 -5.43
CA HIS A 167 -14.45 14.42 -4.13
C HIS A 167 -15.68 13.75 -3.53
N CYS A 168 -15.44 12.92 -2.53
CA CYS A 168 -16.45 12.46 -1.58
C CYS A 168 -15.95 12.74 -0.16
N THR A 169 -16.86 12.80 0.81
CA THR A 169 -16.52 13.08 2.21
C THR A 169 -16.85 11.89 3.09
N GLY A 170 -15.96 11.57 4.01
CA GLY A 170 -16.15 10.46 4.95
C GLY A 170 -15.09 10.43 6.03
N THR A 171 -15.09 9.38 6.83
CA THR A 171 -14.07 9.12 7.85
C THR A 171 -13.22 7.93 7.46
N GLY A 172 -11.92 7.98 7.73
CA GLY A 172 -10.98 6.89 7.43
C GLY A 172 -10.67 6.66 5.95
N LEU A 173 -11.22 7.46 5.03
CA LEU A 173 -10.89 7.41 3.61
C LEU A 173 -9.43 7.81 3.37
N SER A 174 -8.85 7.26 2.31
CA SER A 174 -7.44 7.42 1.97
C SER A 174 -7.18 7.71 0.50
N ALA A 175 -8.12 7.40 -0.40
CA ALA A 175 -7.94 7.46 -1.85
C ALA A 175 -9.22 7.89 -2.57
N PHE A 176 -9.09 8.69 -3.64
CA PHE A 176 -10.24 9.08 -4.48
C PHE A 176 -10.87 7.87 -5.18
N PHE A 177 -10.08 6.82 -5.45
CA PHE A 177 -10.60 5.52 -5.87
C PHE A 177 -11.80 5.04 -5.05
N GLU A 178 -11.80 5.28 -3.73
CA GLU A 178 -12.90 4.88 -2.85
C GLU A 178 -14.20 5.63 -3.16
N CYS A 179 -14.11 6.89 -3.59
CA CYS A 179 -15.24 7.68 -4.07
C CYS A 179 -15.81 7.11 -5.38
N THR A 180 -14.96 6.61 -6.27
CA THR A 180 -15.39 6.05 -7.58
C THR A 180 -16.24 4.78 -7.45
N LEU A 181 -16.15 4.08 -6.32
CA LEU A 181 -17.00 2.92 -6.02
C LEU A 181 -18.45 3.32 -5.74
N PHE A 182 -18.69 4.58 -5.37
CA PHE A 182 -20.01 5.13 -5.07
C PHE A 182 -20.20 6.48 -5.79
N PRO A 183 -20.37 6.48 -7.13
CA PRO A 183 -20.41 7.73 -7.90
C PRO A 183 -21.47 8.74 -7.45
N SER A 184 -22.57 8.28 -6.87
CA SER A 184 -23.62 9.15 -6.33
C SER A 184 -23.19 9.99 -5.12
N SER A 185 -22.05 9.67 -4.50
CA SER A 185 -21.46 10.41 -3.38
C SER A 185 -20.38 11.40 -3.82
N ILE A 186 -20.12 11.49 -5.13
CA ILE A 186 -19.15 12.44 -5.67
C ILE A 186 -19.83 13.79 -5.84
N SER A 187 -19.27 14.79 -5.17
CA SER A 187 -19.51 16.20 -5.41
C SER A 187 -18.36 16.79 -6.21
N SER A 188 -18.60 17.90 -6.91
CA SER A 188 -17.53 18.65 -7.56
C SER A 188 -17.71 20.17 -7.45
N HIS A 189 -16.59 20.86 -7.60
CA HIS A 189 -16.52 22.31 -7.76
C HIS A 189 -15.33 22.67 -8.64
N GLU A 190 -15.39 23.81 -9.31
CA GLU A 190 -14.30 24.28 -10.16
C GLU A 190 -13.40 25.24 -9.39
N THR A 191 -12.09 25.13 -9.64
CA THR A 191 -11.10 26.11 -9.18
C THR A 191 -10.29 26.61 -10.35
N THR A 192 -9.75 27.83 -10.22
CA THR A 192 -8.71 28.33 -11.11
C THR A 192 -7.45 28.55 -10.28
N PHE A 193 -6.35 27.94 -10.70
CA PHE A 193 -5.02 28.13 -10.10
C PHE A 193 -4.33 29.32 -10.78
N ALA A 194 -4.56 30.52 -10.28
CA ALA A 194 -3.99 31.74 -10.84
C ALA A 194 -2.49 31.91 -10.51
N ALA A 195 -1.81 32.72 -11.31
CA ALA A 195 -0.41 33.07 -11.11
C ALA A 195 -0.15 33.67 -9.72
N GLY A 196 1.05 33.42 -9.18
CA GLY A 196 1.43 33.90 -7.85
C GLY A 196 0.84 33.08 -6.70
N GLY A 197 0.34 31.86 -6.98
CA GLY A 197 -0.14 30.94 -5.96
C GLY A 197 -1.54 31.26 -5.43
N VAL A 198 -2.33 32.04 -6.16
CA VAL A 198 -3.72 32.37 -5.76
C VAL A 198 -4.68 31.35 -6.37
N MET A 199 -5.62 30.85 -5.57
CA MET A 199 -6.69 29.97 -6.03
C MET A 199 -8.04 30.67 -5.88
N THR A 200 -8.85 30.63 -6.94
CA THR A 200 -10.22 31.14 -6.96
C THR A 200 -11.21 30.03 -7.30
N PHE A 201 -12.47 30.19 -6.93
CA PHE A 201 -13.52 29.20 -7.15
C PHE A 201 -14.50 29.72 -8.20
N THR A 202 -14.88 28.86 -9.14
CA THR A 202 -15.78 29.23 -10.26
C THR A 202 -17.01 28.32 -10.34
N PRO A 203 -18.19 28.85 -10.73
CA PRO A 203 -18.52 30.29 -10.79
C PRO A 203 -18.36 30.93 -9.41
N ASP A 204 -18.06 32.24 -9.34
CA ASP A 204 -17.77 32.97 -8.09
C ASP A 204 -18.70 32.52 -6.95
N VAL A 205 -18.20 31.60 -6.13
CA VAL A 205 -18.86 31.21 -4.89
C VAL A 205 -18.71 32.36 -3.90
N ASP A 206 -19.42 32.29 -2.77
CA ASP A 206 -19.40 33.32 -1.73
C ASP A 206 -18.00 33.97 -1.60
N PRO A 207 -17.87 35.30 -1.72
CA PRO A 207 -16.58 36.00 -1.70
C PRO A 207 -15.79 35.78 -0.40
N ALA A 208 -16.40 35.17 0.62
CA ALA A 208 -15.71 34.67 1.79
C ALA A 208 -14.68 33.56 1.48
N TYR A 209 -14.86 32.79 0.40
CA TYR A 209 -13.95 31.69 0.04
C TYR A 209 -12.83 32.14 -0.89
N THR A 210 -11.60 31.90 -0.47
CA THR A 210 -10.39 32.10 -1.29
C THR A 210 -9.46 30.91 -1.12
N GLY A 211 -8.36 30.86 -1.87
CA GLY A 211 -7.39 29.80 -1.70
C GLY A 211 -5.97 30.24 -2.07
N ALA A 212 -5.02 29.42 -1.65
CA ALA A 212 -3.64 29.52 -2.07
C ALA A 212 -3.15 28.15 -2.50
N TRP A 213 -2.34 28.08 -3.55
CA TRP A 213 -1.81 26.83 -4.09
C TRP A 213 -0.30 26.95 -4.32
N GLN A 214 0.37 25.80 -4.30
CA GLN A 214 1.78 25.69 -4.61
C GLN A 214 2.10 24.33 -5.20
N GLN A 215 3.16 24.30 -6.01
CA GLN A 215 3.69 23.09 -6.63
C GLN A 215 5.18 22.95 -6.28
N ASN A 216 5.49 22.20 -5.22
CA ASN A 216 6.86 22.10 -4.69
C ASN A 216 7.73 21.10 -5.47
N SER A 217 7.10 20.17 -6.20
CA SER A 217 7.77 19.23 -7.10
C SER A 217 6.97 19.07 -8.39
N THR A 218 7.57 18.44 -9.39
CA THR A 218 6.94 18.22 -10.71
C THR A 218 5.75 17.25 -10.67
N ASP A 219 5.50 16.62 -9.54
CA ASP A 219 4.48 15.58 -9.34
C ASP A 219 3.60 15.82 -8.11
N SER A 220 3.75 16.92 -7.37
CA SER A 220 2.92 17.21 -6.19
C SER A 220 2.12 18.50 -6.36
N LEU A 221 0.90 18.52 -5.84
CA LEU A 221 0.07 19.72 -5.72
C LEU A 221 -0.36 19.86 -4.26
N SER A 222 -0.27 21.07 -3.73
CA SER A 222 -0.89 21.38 -2.44
C SER A 222 -1.63 22.70 -2.53
N PHE A 223 -2.76 22.78 -1.85
CA PHE A 223 -3.51 24.03 -1.72
C PHE A 223 -4.24 24.10 -0.39
N GLN A 224 -4.53 25.33 0.02
CA GLN A 224 -5.34 25.64 1.19
C GLN A 224 -6.59 26.40 0.74
N ILE A 225 -7.71 26.13 1.40
CA ILE A 225 -8.96 26.86 1.25
C ILE A 225 -9.17 27.71 2.48
N PHE A 226 -9.46 28.98 2.28
CA PHE A 226 -9.75 29.94 3.33
C PHE A 226 -11.22 30.32 3.31
N GLU A 227 -11.81 30.50 4.49
CA GLU A 227 -13.09 31.19 4.69
C GLU A 227 -12.83 32.42 5.56
N SER A 228 -13.10 33.62 5.03
CA SER A 228 -12.84 34.90 5.71
C SER A 228 -11.39 35.02 6.24
N GLY A 229 -10.43 34.45 5.50
CA GLY A 229 -9.00 34.47 5.84
C GLY A 229 -8.54 33.37 6.82
N VAL A 230 -9.42 32.46 7.23
CA VAL A 230 -9.09 31.31 8.10
C VAL A 230 -9.00 30.04 7.25
N VAL A 231 -7.94 29.25 7.40
CA VAL A 231 -7.82 27.95 6.72
C VAL A 231 -8.91 27.00 7.22
N ILE A 232 -9.73 26.50 6.29
CA ILE A 232 -10.78 25.51 6.57
C ILE A 232 -10.51 24.15 5.93
N ALA A 233 -9.65 24.11 4.90
CA ALA A 233 -9.26 22.87 4.26
C ALA A 233 -7.83 22.94 3.73
N GLU A 234 -7.14 21.80 3.75
CA GLU A 234 -5.79 21.64 3.21
C GLU A 234 -5.73 20.36 2.38
N PHE A 235 -5.26 20.49 1.15
CA PHE A 235 -5.08 19.38 0.22
C PHE A 235 -3.59 19.13 -0.01
N GLU A 236 -3.22 17.86 0.02
CA GLU A 236 -1.92 17.37 -0.46
C GLU A 236 -2.16 16.19 -1.42
N GLY A 237 -1.62 16.32 -2.63
CA GLY A 237 -1.81 15.32 -3.68
C GLY A 237 -0.60 15.09 -4.56
N GLN A 238 -0.68 14.02 -5.34
CA GLN A 238 0.33 13.54 -6.27
C GLN A 238 -0.26 13.41 -7.68
N GLY A 239 0.58 13.57 -8.69
CA GLY A 239 0.22 13.40 -10.09
C GLY A 239 -0.15 11.95 -10.37
N ILE A 240 -1.30 11.73 -11.00
CA ILE A 240 -1.82 10.39 -11.33
C ILE A 240 -1.85 10.09 -12.84
N GLY A 241 -1.27 10.97 -13.64
CA GLY A 241 -1.31 10.93 -15.10
C GLY A 241 -2.52 11.70 -15.66
N GLY A 242 -2.57 11.86 -16.98
CA GLY A 242 -3.68 12.56 -17.65
C GLY A 242 -3.81 14.05 -17.31
N GLY A 243 -2.80 14.66 -16.69
CA GLY A 243 -2.87 16.05 -16.21
C GLY A 243 -3.51 16.20 -14.83
N CYS A 244 -3.91 15.10 -14.19
CA CYS A 244 -4.64 15.12 -12.92
C CYS A 244 -3.74 14.88 -11.70
N PHE A 245 -4.24 15.32 -10.55
CA PHE A 245 -3.71 15.02 -9.23
C PHE A 245 -4.77 14.29 -8.40
N GLU A 246 -4.34 13.36 -7.56
CA GLU A 246 -5.18 12.84 -6.47
C GLU A 246 -4.51 13.09 -5.13
N GLY A 247 -5.31 13.36 -4.12
CA GLY A 247 -4.81 13.74 -2.79
C GLY A 247 -5.84 13.56 -1.70
N LEU A 248 -5.44 13.81 -0.46
CA LEU A 248 -6.35 13.85 0.67
C LEU A 248 -6.52 15.29 1.14
N THR A 249 -7.77 15.72 1.25
CA THR A 249 -8.14 16.99 1.84
C THR A 249 -8.53 16.78 3.29
N HIS A 250 -7.85 17.50 4.18
CA HIS A 250 -8.18 17.60 5.59
C HIS A 250 -8.99 18.86 5.85
N PHE A 251 -9.97 18.78 6.76
CA PHE A 251 -10.77 19.94 7.17
C PHE A 251 -10.44 20.36 8.60
N TRP A 252 -10.67 21.64 8.90
CA TRP A 252 -10.43 22.22 10.21
C TRP A 252 -11.75 22.72 10.80
N ASP A 253 -12.19 22.12 11.91
CA ASP A 253 -13.42 22.54 12.61
C ASP A 253 -13.20 23.84 13.41
N ALA A 254 -11.95 24.10 13.79
CA ALA A 254 -11.47 25.32 14.43
C ALA A 254 -9.94 25.44 14.22
N PRO A 255 -9.33 26.61 14.46
CA PRO A 255 -7.88 26.76 14.37
C PRO A 255 -7.12 25.71 15.22
N GLY A 256 -6.36 24.84 14.55
CA GLY A 256 -5.60 23.76 15.18
C GLY A 256 -6.43 22.51 15.56
N VAL A 257 -7.71 22.44 15.19
CA VAL A 257 -8.59 21.30 15.46
C VAL A 257 -8.97 20.62 14.15
N LEU A 258 -8.34 19.47 13.88
CA LEU A 258 -8.60 18.68 12.69
C LEU A 258 -9.97 17.99 12.79
N SER A 259 -10.76 18.11 11.73
CA SER A 259 -12.01 17.38 11.59
C SER A 259 -11.74 15.87 11.49
N PRO A 260 -12.60 14.99 12.05
CA PRO A 260 -12.52 13.56 11.78
C PRO A 260 -12.90 13.21 10.33
N TYR A 261 -13.55 14.14 9.64
CA TYR A 261 -13.88 14.00 8.23
C TYR A 261 -12.71 14.41 7.36
N VAL A 262 -12.53 13.65 6.28
CA VAL A 262 -11.58 13.94 5.21
C VAL A 262 -12.30 13.82 3.88
N SER A 263 -11.68 14.33 2.82
CA SER A 263 -12.17 14.12 1.47
C SER A 263 -11.02 13.79 0.54
N PRO A 264 -10.96 12.58 -0.01
CA PRO A 264 -10.07 12.31 -1.11
C PRO A 264 -10.52 13.08 -2.35
N TYR A 265 -9.60 13.83 -2.94
CA TYR A 265 -9.85 14.68 -4.10
C TYR A 265 -9.17 14.10 -5.34
N GLU A 266 -9.83 14.24 -6.48
CA GLU A 266 -9.24 14.23 -7.82
C GLU A 266 -9.35 15.64 -8.39
N VAL A 267 -8.23 16.19 -8.86
CA VAL A 267 -8.11 17.54 -9.39
C VAL A 267 -7.60 17.45 -10.82
N CYS A 268 -8.46 17.72 -11.78
CA CYS A 268 -8.18 17.55 -13.21
C CYS A 268 -8.45 18.84 -13.99
N PRO A 269 -7.68 19.16 -15.05
CA PRO A 269 -8.01 20.26 -15.95
C PRO A 269 -9.39 20.08 -16.60
N LEU A 270 -10.15 21.17 -16.76
CA LEU A 270 -11.41 21.22 -17.51
C LEU A 270 -11.21 21.29 -19.04
#